data_AF-A0A9D7NU18-F1
#
_entry.id   AF-A0A9D7NU18-F1
#
_cell.length_a   1.000
_cell.length_b   1.000
_cell.length_c   1.000
_cell.angle_alpha   90.00
_cell.angle_beta   90.00
_cell.angle_gamma   90.00
#
_symmetry.space_group_name_H-M   'P 1'
#
loop_
_entity.id
_entity.type
_entity.pdbx_description
1 polymer ?
#
loop_
_entity_poly.entity_id
_entity_poly.type
_entity_poly.pdbx_seq_one_letter_code
_entity_poly.pdbx_strand_id
1 'polypeptide(L)'
;MNLVRIVSPLLVLVALSANGQYVEKGIQDGIAVAYRWKHSIGAPSQLLLRMENTTTEDKHVDLVIDLYYQGLTVETLRADTCIRAGQVLNGKVNGIYFIPERLTTEQIKSGDALAEWTNTTIEPAICP
;
A
#
# COMPACT_ATOMS: atom_id res chain seq x y z
N MET A 1 -30.08 9.15 42.51
CA MET A 1 -28.92 10.03 42.24
C MET A 1 -28.04 9.33 41.22
N ASN A 2 -28.08 9.82 39.97
CA ASN A 2 -27.45 9.20 38.81
C ASN A 2 -25.94 9.48 38.79
N LEU A 3 -25.13 8.42 38.84
CA LEU A 3 -23.69 8.48 38.59
C LEU A 3 -23.45 8.26 37.09
N VAL A 4 -23.26 9.36 36.35
CA VAL A 4 -22.79 9.32 34.96
C VAL A 4 -21.33 8.87 34.97
N ARG A 5 -21.09 7.61 34.59
CA ARG A 5 -19.75 7.11 34.27
C ARG A 5 -19.38 7.63 32.89
N ILE A 6 -18.57 8.68 32.83
CA ILE A 6 -17.92 9.16 31.62
C ILE A 6 -16.89 8.09 31.22
N VAL A 7 -17.28 7.22 30.29
CA VAL A 7 -16.34 6.35 29.57
C VAL A 7 -15.67 7.24 28.52
N SER A 8 -14.51 7.79 28.87
CA SER A 8 -13.67 8.49 27.90
C SER A 8 -13.07 7.43 26.96
N PRO A 9 -13.35 7.44 25.64
CA PRO A 9 -12.62 6.59 24.73
C PRO A 9 -11.23 7.20 24.62
N LEU A 10 -10.26 6.56 25.27
CA LEU A 10 -8.85 6.85 25.05
C LEU A 10 -8.55 6.47 23.58
N LEU A 11 -8.61 7.46 22.69
CA LEU A 11 -8.18 7.35 21.31
C LEU A 11 -6.66 7.16 21.34
N VAL A 12 -6.23 5.90 21.39
CA VAL A 12 -4.82 5.56 21.20
C VAL A 12 -4.53 5.78 19.72
N LEU A 13 -4.05 6.98 19.37
CA LEU A 13 -3.29 7.15 18.12
C LEU A 13 -2.03 6.30 18.27
N VAL A 14 -2.08 5.07 17.76
CA VAL A 14 -0.86 4.32 17.49
C VAL A 14 -0.22 5.02 16.30
N ALA A 15 0.66 5.99 16.56
CA ALA A 15 1.64 6.43 15.57
C ALA A 15 2.58 5.23 15.36
N LEU A 16 2.19 4.33 14.46
CA LEU A 16 3.05 3.23 14.03
C LEU A 16 4.29 3.85 13.39
N SER A 17 5.42 3.71 14.07
CA SER A 17 6.74 3.94 13.53
C SER A 17 6.85 3.27 12.17
N ALA A 18 6.92 4.08 11.10
CA ALA A 18 6.84 3.69 9.68
C ALA A 18 8.07 2.92 9.14
N ASN A 19 8.74 2.13 9.97
CA ASN A 19 9.91 1.37 9.55
C ASN A 19 9.60 -0.13 9.52
N GLY A 20 9.09 -0.59 8.37
CA GLY A 20 9.19 -1.98 7.93
C GLY A 20 7.91 -2.82 7.95
N GLN A 21 6.85 -2.37 8.61
CA GLN A 21 5.55 -3.05 8.61
C GLN A 21 4.73 -2.67 7.36
N TYR A 22 3.93 -3.64 6.89
CA TYR A 22 2.99 -3.40 5.81
C TYR A 22 1.77 -2.64 6.31
N VAL A 23 1.34 -1.64 5.56
CA VAL A 23 0.05 -0.99 5.66
C VAL A 23 -0.90 -1.76 4.75
N GLU A 24 -1.88 -2.44 5.35
CA GLU A 24 -2.91 -3.18 4.61
C GLU A 24 -3.92 -2.21 3.99
N LYS A 25 -4.32 -2.46 2.75
CA LYS A 25 -5.32 -1.66 2.02
C LYS A 25 -6.64 -2.38 1.84
N GLY A 26 -6.69 -3.66 2.20
CA GLY A 26 -7.86 -4.51 2.08
C GLY A 26 -7.78 -5.41 0.86
N ILE A 27 -8.94 -5.97 0.52
CA ILE A 27 -9.13 -6.89 -0.60
C ILE A 27 -10.12 -6.24 -1.57
N GLN A 28 -9.74 -6.17 -2.84
CA GLN A 28 -10.60 -5.73 -3.94
C GLN A 28 -10.63 -6.82 -4.99
N ASP A 29 -11.81 -7.31 -5.36
CA ASP A 29 -12.01 -8.34 -6.40
C ASP A 29 -11.09 -9.57 -6.28
N GLY A 30 -10.81 -9.95 -5.02
CA GLY A 30 -9.96 -11.10 -4.69
C GLY A 30 -8.45 -10.83 -4.76
N ILE A 31 -8.04 -9.57 -4.92
CA ILE A 31 -6.65 -9.14 -4.77
C ILE A 31 -6.50 -8.42 -3.43
N ALA A 32 -5.77 -9.03 -2.50
CA ALA A 32 -5.34 -8.36 -1.28
C ALA A 32 -4.13 -7.49 -1.58
N VAL A 33 -4.14 -6.23 -1.13
CA VAL A 33 -3.02 -5.30 -1.36
C VAL A 33 -2.51 -4.69 -0.06
N ALA A 34 -1.20 -4.59 0.03
CA ALA A 34 -0.50 -3.90 1.10
C ALA A 34 0.74 -3.19 0.55
N TYR A 35 1.24 -2.21 1.29
CA TYR A 35 2.51 -1.57 0.96
C TYR A 35 3.36 -1.31 2.18
N ARG A 36 4.65 -1.08 1.95
CA ARG A 36 5.53 -0.48 2.94
C ARG A 36 6.58 0.40 2.30
N TRP A 37 7.06 1.37 3.06
CA TRP A 37 8.25 2.12 2.69
C TRP A 37 9.51 1.35 3.10
N LYS A 38 10.46 1.24 2.16
CA LYS A 38 11.81 0.76 2.42
C LYS A 38 12.78 1.92 2.32
N HIS A 39 13.50 2.16 3.41
CA HIS A 39 14.56 3.16 3.47
C HIS A 39 15.93 2.47 3.42
N SER A 40 16.75 2.86 2.46
CA SER A 40 18.13 2.40 2.35
C SER A 40 19.09 3.56 2.64
N ILE A 41 20.24 3.27 3.23
CA ILE A 41 21.30 4.27 3.42
C ILE A 41 21.85 4.64 2.04
N GLY A 42 21.95 5.93 1.76
CA GLY A 42 22.52 6.44 0.50
C GLY A 42 21.68 6.18 -0.76
N ALA A 43 20.42 5.76 -0.62
CA ALA A 43 19.53 5.53 -1.75
C ALA A 43 18.12 6.06 -1.47
N PRO A 44 17.35 6.44 -2.53
CA PRO A 44 15.98 6.87 -2.38
C PRO A 44 15.10 5.81 -1.70
N SER A 45 14.11 6.30 -0.96
CA SER A 45 13.06 5.47 -0.39
C SER A 45 12.25 4.78 -1.49
N GLN A 46 11.82 3.55 -1.23
CA GLN A 46 11.07 2.72 -2.17
C GLN A 46 9.72 2.36 -1.61
N LEU A 47 8.68 2.44 -2.44
CA LEU A 47 7.38 1.85 -2.15
C LEU A 47 7.43 0.38 -2.55
N LEU A 48 7.34 -0.54 -1.60
CA LEU A 48 7.26 -1.98 -1.87
C LEU A 48 5.83 -2.44 -1.75
N LEU A 49 5.30 -3.07 -2.80
CA LEU A 49 3.95 -3.64 -2.76
C LEU A 49 3.98 -5.10 -2.35
N ARG A 50 2.93 -5.53 -1.65
CA ARG A 50 2.55 -6.93 -1.54
C ARG A 50 1.16 -7.08 -2.11
N MET A 51 1.01 -7.96 -3.09
CA MET A 51 -0.26 -8.27 -3.72
C MET A 51 -0.48 -9.77 -3.67
N GLU A 52 -1.66 -10.21 -3.29
CA GLU A 52 -2.01 -11.62 -3.21
C GLU A 52 -3.33 -11.85 -3.95
N ASN A 53 -3.32 -12.80 -4.89
CA ASN A 53 -4.53 -13.28 -5.50
C ASN A 53 -5.14 -14.37 -4.60
N THR A 54 -6.19 -14.01 -3.87
CA THR A 54 -6.89 -14.90 -2.94
C THR A 54 -7.94 -15.76 -3.64
N THR A 55 -8.01 -15.73 -4.98
CA THR A 55 -8.98 -16.49 -5.78
C THR A 55 -8.37 -17.74 -6.39
N THR A 56 -9.23 -18.56 -6.99
CA THR A 56 -8.86 -19.77 -7.73
C THR A 56 -8.61 -19.52 -9.22
N GLU A 57 -8.68 -18.27 -9.67
CA GLU A 57 -8.52 -17.87 -11.07
C GLU A 57 -7.36 -16.88 -11.20
N ASP A 58 -6.71 -16.89 -12.35
CA ASP A 58 -5.72 -15.88 -12.69
C ASP A 58 -6.41 -14.51 -12.87
N LYS A 59 -5.74 -13.45 -12.41
CA LYS A 59 -6.24 -12.08 -12.50
C LYS A 59 -5.22 -11.17 -13.16
N HIS A 60 -5.69 -10.36 -14.10
CA HIS A 60 -4.95 -9.20 -14.57
C HIS A 60 -5.31 -8.00 -13.70
N VAL A 61 -4.31 -7.20 -13.36
CA VAL A 61 -4.45 -6.06 -12.44
C VAL A 61 -3.75 -4.85 -13.05
N ASP A 62 -4.53 -3.85 -13.44
CA ASP A 62 -4.06 -2.49 -13.73
C ASP A 62 -4.21 -1.66 -12.45
N LEU A 63 -3.08 -1.29 -11.87
CA LEU A 63 -2.97 -0.67 -10.56
C LEU A 63 -2.61 0.80 -10.70
N VAL A 64 -3.45 1.68 -10.17
CA VAL A 64 -3.15 3.12 -10.04
C VAL A 64 -3.00 3.47 -8.56
N ILE A 65 -1.86 4.04 -8.20
CA ILE A 65 -1.52 4.42 -6.83
C ILE A 65 -1.21 5.91 -6.78
N ASP A 66 -1.96 6.65 -5.99
CA ASP A 66 -1.69 8.04 -5.70
C ASP A 66 -0.89 8.16 -4.41
N LEU A 67 0.23 8.88 -4.48
CA LEU A 67 1.06 9.24 -3.35
C LEU A 67 0.63 10.60 -2.81
N TYR A 68 0.32 10.64 -1.53
CA TYR A 68 -0.10 11.84 -0.82
C TYR A 68 0.97 12.28 0.17
N TYR A 69 1.08 13.59 0.34
CA TYR A 69 1.81 14.21 1.44
C TYR A 69 0.99 15.37 1.99
N GLN A 70 0.74 15.38 3.30
CA GLN A 70 -0.05 16.42 3.96
C GLN A 70 -1.42 16.67 3.28
N GLY A 71 -2.07 15.59 2.83
CA GLY A 71 -3.40 15.65 2.20
C GLY A 71 -3.41 16.07 0.73
N LEU A 72 -2.26 16.30 0.10
CA LEU A 72 -2.15 16.65 -1.32
C LEU A 72 -1.58 15.48 -2.12
N THR A 73 -2.16 15.19 -3.28
CA THR A 73 -1.58 14.25 -4.25
C THR A 73 -0.30 14.84 -4.83
N VAL A 74 0.81 14.16 -4.63
CA VAL A 74 2.15 14.57 -5.08
C VAL A 74 2.54 13.87 -6.38
N GLU A 75 2.17 12.60 -6.51
CA GLU A 75 2.62 11.73 -7.59
C GLU A 75 1.62 10.59 -7.80
N THR A 76 1.45 10.14 -9.04
CA THR A 76 0.62 8.98 -9.39
C THR A 76 1.51 7.93 -10.05
N LEU A 77 1.48 6.72 -9.52
CA LEU A 77 2.21 5.55 -9.98
C LEU A 77 1.26 4.58 -10.67
N ARG A 78 1.78 3.82 -11.65
CA ARG A 78 1.02 2.78 -12.34
C ARG A 78 1.81 1.49 -12.42
N ALA A 79 1.13 0.36 -12.24
CA ALA A 79 1.67 -0.96 -12.55
C ALA A 79 0.62 -1.80 -13.25
N ASP A 80 1.09 -2.56 -14.23
CA ASP A 80 0.30 -3.53 -14.96
C ASP A 80 0.88 -4.91 -14.69
N THR A 81 0.03 -5.86 -14.27
CA THR A 81 0.52 -7.20 -13.93
C THR A 81 -0.53 -8.29 -14.10
N CYS A 82 -0.08 -9.54 -14.11
CA CYS A 82 -0.93 -10.72 -14.04
C CYS A 82 -0.50 -11.56 -12.83
N ILE A 83 -1.46 -11.93 -12.00
CA ILE A 83 -1.24 -12.68 -10.77
C ILE A 83 -1.97 -14.01 -10.87
N ARG A 84 -1.22 -15.12 -10.85
CA ARG A 84 -1.83 -16.45 -10.91
C ARG A 84 -2.67 -16.73 -9.67
N ALA A 85 -3.63 -17.65 -9.80
CA ALA A 85 -4.44 -18.12 -8.68
C ALA A 85 -3.56 -18.50 -7.45
N GLY A 86 -3.89 -17.96 -6.27
CA GLY A 86 -3.16 -18.21 -5.02
C GLY A 86 -1.75 -17.61 -4.94
N GLN A 87 -1.30 -16.85 -5.93
CA GLN A 87 0.06 -16.30 -5.95
C GLN A 87 0.18 -15.02 -5.10
N VAL A 88 1.33 -14.88 -4.44
CA VAL A 88 1.74 -13.65 -3.73
C VAL A 88 2.92 -13.01 -4.46
N LEU A 89 2.77 -11.75 -4.86
CA LEU A 89 3.83 -10.86 -5.33
C LEU A 89 4.33 -10.00 -4.18
N ASN A 90 5.64 -9.94 -3.96
CA ASN A 90 6.22 -9.25 -2.81
C ASN A 90 7.46 -8.41 -3.18
N GLY A 91 7.21 -7.12 -3.45
CA GLY A 91 8.21 -6.07 -3.63
C GLY A 91 9.35 -6.51 -4.56
N LYS A 92 10.59 -6.29 -4.13
CA LYS A 92 11.79 -6.61 -4.92
C LYS A 92 12.05 -8.10 -5.16
N VAL A 93 11.39 -9.01 -4.45
CA VAL A 93 11.68 -10.45 -4.57
C VAL A 93 11.04 -11.01 -5.83
N ASN A 94 9.75 -10.76 -5.99
CA ASN A 94 8.95 -11.31 -7.08
C ASN A 94 7.74 -10.43 -7.42
N GLY A 95 7.74 -9.17 -7.02
CA GLY A 95 6.59 -8.29 -7.18
C GLY A 95 6.96 -6.89 -7.66
N ILE A 96 6.14 -5.93 -7.26
CA ILE A 96 6.19 -4.57 -7.77
C ILE A 96 6.79 -3.65 -6.71
N TYR A 97 7.67 -2.77 -7.14
CA TYR A 97 8.15 -1.66 -6.32
C TYR A 97 8.32 -0.40 -7.15
N PHE A 98 8.25 0.74 -6.48
CA PHE A 98 8.48 2.05 -7.08
C PHE A 98 9.53 2.82 -6.31
N ILE A 99 10.25 3.67 -7.03
CA ILE A 99 11.04 4.76 -6.46
C ILE A 99 10.29 6.05 -6.85
N PRO A 100 9.65 6.74 -5.90
CA PRO A 100 8.97 8.00 -6.20
C PRO A 100 9.95 9.03 -6.77
N GLU A 101 9.52 9.78 -7.78
CA GLU A 101 10.30 10.83 -8.42
C GLU A 101 10.03 12.21 -7.81
N ARG A 102 8.82 12.44 -7.29
CA ARG A 102 8.35 13.74 -6.78
C ARG A 102 8.21 13.76 -5.27
N LEU A 103 7.85 12.64 -4.66
CA LEU A 103 7.77 12.52 -3.20
C LEU A 103 9.16 12.23 -2.61
N THR A 104 9.71 13.15 -1.82
CA THR A 104 11.10 13.02 -1.36
C THR A 104 11.27 12.00 -0.24
N THR A 105 12.50 11.50 -0.06
CA THR A 105 12.81 10.58 1.04
C THR A 105 12.57 11.20 2.41
N GLU A 106 12.83 12.50 2.55
CA GLU A 106 12.62 13.26 3.79
C GLU A 106 11.12 13.35 4.11
N GLN A 107 10.29 13.63 3.11
CA GLN A 107 8.84 13.65 3.25
C GLN A 107 8.29 12.27 3.62
N ILE A 108 8.79 11.20 3.00
CA ILE A 108 8.36 9.83 3.34
C ILE A 108 8.75 9.48 4.78
N LYS A 109 9.96 9.85 5.19
CA LYS A 109 10.46 9.59 6.55
C LYS A 109 9.79 10.45 7.63
N SER A 110 9.07 11.52 7.27
CA SER A 110 8.27 12.29 8.26
C SER A 110 7.10 11.46 8.80
N GLY A 111 6.63 10.47 8.03
CA GLY A 111 5.48 9.64 8.36
C GLY A 111 4.15 10.17 7.81
N ASP A 112 4.14 11.35 7.18
CA ASP A 112 2.92 11.95 6.60
C ASP A 112 2.65 11.50 5.16
N ALA A 113 3.53 10.64 4.61
CA ALA A 113 3.40 10.09 3.27
C ALA A 113 2.46 8.88 3.25
N LEU A 114 1.41 8.97 2.43
CA LEU A 114 0.44 7.89 2.23
C LEU A 114 0.46 7.42 0.78
N ALA A 115 0.25 6.12 0.57
CA ALA A 115 -0.10 5.57 -0.73
C ALA A 115 -1.58 5.16 -0.71
N GLU A 116 -2.32 5.52 -1.74
CA GLU A 116 -3.75 5.19 -1.90
C GLU A 116 -4.03 4.59 -3.27
N TRP A 117 -4.94 3.62 -3.31
CA TRP A 117 -5.33 2.87 -4.50
C TRP A 117 -6.59 3.52 -5.05
N THR A 118 -6.49 4.26 -6.15
CA THR A 118 -7.55 5.18 -6.56
C THR A 118 -8.30 4.75 -7.80
N ASN A 119 -7.67 4.01 -8.71
CA ASN A 119 -8.32 3.54 -9.93
C ASN A 119 -7.78 2.17 -10.37
N THR A 120 -7.98 1.16 -9.51
CA THR A 120 -7.50 -0.20 -9.77
C THR A 120 -8.57 -0.99 -10.53
N THR A 121 -8.21 -1.54 -11.69
CA THR A 121 -9.06 -2.44 -12.48
C THR A 121 -8.55 -3.87 -12.33
N ILE A 122 -9.44 -4.80 -12.03
CA ILE A 122 -9.11 -6.22 -11.82
C ILE A 122 -10.05 -7.05 -12.68
N GLU A 123 -9.47 -7.87 -13.56
CA GLU A 123 -10.21 -8.68 -14.52
C GLU A 123 -9.71 -10.13 -14.53
N PRO A 124 -10.59 -11.11 -14.81
CA PRO A 124 -10.14 -12.47 -15.08
C PRO A 124 -9.15 -12.51 -16.25
N ALA A 125 -8.09 -13.31 -16.13
CA ALA A 125 -7.08 -13.45 -17.17
C ALA A 125 -6.54 -14.88 -17.23
N ILE A 126 -5.57 -15.12 -18.13
CA ILE A 126 -4.73 -16.31 -18.13
C ILE A 126 -3.29 -15.81 -18.09
N CYS A 127 -2.60 -16.02 -16.98
CA CYS A 127 -1.23 -15.56 -16.86
C CYS A 127 -0.27 -16.50 -17.60
N PRO A 128 0.80 -15.97 -18.22
CA PRO A 128 1.86 -16.79 -18.80
C PRO A 128 2.60 -17.59 -17.72
#